data_AF-A0A091UB89-F1
#
_entry.id   AF-A0A091UB89-F1
#
_cell.length_a   1.000
_cell.length_b   1.000
_cell.length_c   1.000
_cell.angle_alpha   90.00
_cell.angle_beta   90.00
_cell.angle_gamma   90.00
#
_symmetry.space_group_name_H-M   'P 1'
#
loop_
_entity.id
_entity.type
_entity.pdbx_description
1 polymer ?
#
loop_
_entity_poly.entity_id
_entity_poly.type
_entity_poly.pdbx_seq_one_letter_code
_entity_poly.pdbx_strand_id
1 'polypeptide(L)'
;MGQKVSHEDNEENKAETLVICEVFSQGVVHASQRLKDYLGFMDPQSKFQPATNTLSEIFLVNFISFCVEKGVEERIATSKMTKQQSSLFGVDWIWTLSGADKQIKLKVAVQALQLAELFCSEGSPAEAVEDCCREAALADERFQNMSRFEKLAEFCRLVGRDCLGLFIVFGVPGKPKDIRGIMLDSIAKEERKCCLSGRNVLRQFVTSTDSFLPAKDMLENCLSAKNGPKEVGNVYINFL
;
A
#
# COMPACT_ATOMS: atom_id res chain seq x y z
N MET A 1 21.50 22.68 -37.03
CA MET A 1 20.64 21.47 -37.21
C MET A 1 19.84 21.31 -35.94
N GLY A 2 18.52 21.29 -36.07
CA GLY A 2 17.58 21.62 -34.99
C GLY A 2 17.44 20.54 -33.91
N GLN A 3 17.39 20.99 -32.66
CA GLN A 3 16.80 20.25 -31.55
C GLN A 3 15.29 20.20 -31.76
N LYS A 4 14.76 19.02 -32.11
CA LYS A 4 13.32 18.74 -32.17
C LYS A 4 12.92 17.50 -31.37
N VAL A 5 13.82 16.98 -30.53
CA VAL A 5 13.68 15.68 -29.85
C VAL A 5 12.94 15.76 -28.51
N SER A 6 12.75 16.95 -27.92
CA SER A 6 12.25 17.05 -26.53
C SER A 6 10.73 16.96 -26.35
N HIS A 7 9.94 17.09 -27.42
CA HIS A 7 8.47 17.14 -27.31
C HIS A 7 7.79 15.78 -27.55
N GLU A 8 8.32 14.95 -28.47
CA GLU A 8 7.77 13.62 -28.77
C GLU A 8 8.08 12.62 -27.64
N ASP A 9 9.33 12.60 -27.13
CA ASP A 9 9.75 11.74 -26.00
C ASP A 9 8.91 11.99 -24.73
N ASN A 10 8.40 13.21 -24.55
CA ASN A 10 7.63 13.59 -23.36
C ASN A 10 6.14 13.24 -23.48
N GLU A 11 5.59 13.16 -24.70
CA GLU A 11 4.22 12.73 -24.97
C GLU A 11 4.09 11.20 -24.91
N GLU A 12 5.06 10.48 -25.47
CA GLU A 12 5.09 9.01 -25.48
C GLU A 12 5.24 8.44 -24.05
N ASN A 13 6.12 9.04 -23.24
CA ASN A 13 6.29 8.70 -21.83
C ASN A 13 5.02 9.00 -20.98
N LYS A 14 4.28 10.05 -21.33
CA LYS A 14 3.01 10.38 -20.68
C LYS A 14 1.92 9.38 -21.05
N ALA A 15 1.81 9.00 -22.32
CA ALA A 15 0.86 7.98 -22.76
C ALA A 15 1.14 6.62 -22.10
N GLU A 16 2.42 6.23 -22.00
CA GLU A 16 2.82 5.00 -21.31
C GLU A 16 2.46 5.04 -19.82
N THR A 17 2.74 6.16 -19.15
CA THR A 17 2.39 6.36 -17.74
C THR A 17 0.88 6.16 -17.51
N LEU A 18 0.04 6.69 -18.41
CA LEU A 18 -1.42 6.54 -18.32
C LEU A 18 -1.86 5.08 -18.48
N VAL A 19 -1.22 4.31 -19.37
CA VAL A 19 -1.51 2.88 -19.53
C VAL A 19 -1.15 2.11 -18.26
N ILE A 20 0.01 2.38 -17.66
CA ILE A 20 0.43 1.72 -16.41
C ILE A 20 -0.54 2.06 -15.27
N CYS A 21 -0.94 3.32 -15.12
CA CYS A 21 -1.92 3.74 -14.12
C CYS A 21 -3.27 3.03 -14.31
N GLU A 22 -3.73 2.91 -15.55
CA GLU A 22 -4.99 2.24 -15.89
C GLU A 22 -4.93 0.75 -15.54
N VAL A 23 -3.89 0.04 -16.00
CA VAL A 23 -3.77 -1.40 -15.76
C VAL A 23 -3.58 -1.69 -14.27
N PHE A 24 -2.77 -0.90 -13.56
CA PHE A 24 -2.67 -1.01 -12.10
C PHE A 24 -4.02 -0.83 -11.42
N SER A 25 -4.77 0.22 -11.79
CA SER A 25 -6.08 0.51 -11.20
C SER A 25 -7.06 -0.63 -11.45
N GLN A 26 -7.10 -1.17 -12.67
CA GLN A 26 -7.94 -2.32 -12.98
C GLN A 26 -7.51 -3.57 -12.20
N GLY A 27 -6.21 -3.78 -12.02
CA GLY A 27 -5.67 -4.90 -11.26
C GLY A 27 -6.05 -4.86 -9.78
N VAL A 28 -5.90 -3.69 -9.13
CA VAL A 28 -6.30 -3.55 -7.72
C VAL A 28 -7.81 -3.65 -7.54
N VAL A 29 -8.61 -3.18 -8.50
CA VAL A 29 -10.07 -3.35 -8.51
C VAL A 29 -10.43 -4.82 -8.67
N HIS A 30 -9.79 -5.52 -9.61
CA HIS A 30 -10.00 -6.95 -9.81
C HIS A 30 -9.68 -7.76 -8.55
N ALA A 31 -8.51 -7.52 -7.94
CA ALA A 31 -8.11 -8.17 -6.70
C ALA A 31 -9.09 -7.86 -5.55
N SER A 32 -9.48 -6.60 -5.40
CA SER A 32 -10.42 -6.18 -4.35
C SER A 32 -11.79 -6.82 -4.51
N GLN A 33 -12.32 -6.89 -5.73
CA GLN A 33 -13.60 -7.55 -6.02
C GLN A 33 -13.59 -9.02 -5.59
N ARG A 34 -12.47 -9.73 -5.81
CA ARG A 34 -12.29 -11.12 -5.38
C ARG A 34 -12.25 -11.26 -3.85
N LEU A 35 -11.75 -10.25 -3.14
CA LEU A 35 -11.72 -10.25 -1.67
C LEU A 35 -13.07 -9.94 -1.02
N LYS A 36 -14.00 -9.25 -1.72
CA LYS A 36 -15.28 -8.82 -1.13
C LYS A 36 -16.10 -9.96 -0.54
N ASP A 37 -16.04 -11.13 -1.16
CA ASP A 37 -16.80 -12.30 -0.71
C ASP A 37 -16.25 -12.85 0.61
N TYR A 38 -14.93 -12.82 0.79
CA TYR A 38 -14.27 -13.22 2.04
C TYR A 38 -14.51 -12.20 3.15
N LEU A 39 -14.39 -10.91 2.85
CA LEU A 39 -14.60 -9.83 3.82
C LEU A 39 -16.06 -9.68 4.24
N GLY A 40 -16.99 -10.00 3.34
CA GLY A 40 -18.42 -9.97 3.60
C GLY A 40 -18.98 -11.25 4.22
N PHE A 41 -18.16 -12.28 4.39
CA PHE A 41 -18.61 -13.56 4.93
C PHE A 41 -18.87 -13.43 6.43
N MET A 42 -20.13 -13.53 6.82
CA MET A 42 -20.50 -13.65 8.22
C MET A 42 -20.59 -15.12 8.58
N ASP A 43 -19.61 -15.63 9.32
CA ASP A 43 -19.69 -16.97 9.87
C ASP A 43 -20.75 -17.02 10.99
N PRO A 44 -21.82 -17.82 10.86
CA PRO A 44 -22.81 -17.99 11.92
C PRO A 44 -22.20 -18.49 13.25
N GLN A 45 -21.03 -19.15 13.19
CA GLN A 45 -20.31 -19.66 14.35
C GLN A 45 -19.12 -18.78 14.78
N SER A 46 -18.84 -17.69 14.07
CA SER A 46 -17.71 -16.77 14.31
C SER A 46 -16.32 -17.44 14.37
N LYS A 47 -16.15 -18.63 13.78
CA LYS A 47 -14.89 -19.39 13.70
C LYS A 47 -14.04 -19.00 12.48
N PHE A 48 -14.67 -18.55 11.41
CA PHE A 48 -14.00 -18.13 10.19
C PHE A 48 -13.70 -16.63 10.24
N GLN A 49 -12.45 -16.31 10.54
CA GLN A 49 -11.89 -14.96 10.49
C GLN A 49 -10.55 -15.05 9.75
N PRO A 50 -10.52 -14.78 8.44
CA PRO A 50 -9.28 -14.82 7.67
C PRO A 50 -8.24 -13.90 8.31
N ALA A 51 -7.01 -14.40 8.51
CA ALA A 51 -5.91 -13.56 8.94
C ALA A 51 -5.52 -12.58 7.83
N THR A 52 -4.94 -11.44 8.18
CA THR A 52 -4.52 -10.41 7.21
C THR A 52 -3.54 -10.97 6.19
N ASN A 53 -2.61 -11.83 6.61
CA ASN A 53 -1.69 -12.50 5.68
C ASN A 53 -2.41 -13.33 4.60
N THR A 54 -3.51 -14.02 4.97
CA THR A 54 -4.32 -14.77 4.01
C THR A 54 -5.03 -13.84 3.04
N LEU A 55 -5.61 -12.74 3.52
CA LEU A 55 -6.23 -11.73 2.65
C LEU A 55 -5.20 -11.10 1.70
N SER A 56 -4.01 -10.75 2.20
CA SER A 56 -2.90 -10.26 1.40
C SER A 56 -2.48 -11.24 0.31
N GLU A 57 -2.42 -12.54 0.61
CA GLU A 57 -2.10 -13.56 -0.39
C GLU A 57 -3.15 -13.67 -1.49
N ILE A 58 -4.43 -13.70 -1.12
CA ILE A 58 -5.52 -13.71 -2.09
C ILE A 58 -5.45 -12.44 -2.94
N PHE A 59 -5.21 -11.28 -2.32
CA PHE A 59 -5.13 -10.01 -3.04
C PHE A 59 -3.98 -10.02 -4.06
N LEU A 60 -2.79 -10.39 -3.61
CA LEU A 60 -1.60 -10.40 -4.45
C LEU A 60 -1.67 -11.43 -5.57
N VAL A 61 -2.20 -12.63 -5.32
CA VAL A 61 -2.37 -13.64 -6.37
C VAL A 61 -3.30 -13.12 -7.47
N ASN A 62 -4.46 -12.56 -7.11
CA ASN A 62 -5.39 -12.01 -8.10
C ASN A 62 -4.80 -10.80 -8.84
N PHE A 63 -4.07 -9.92 -8.14
CA PHE A 63 -3.41 -8.77 -8.76
C PHE A 63 -2.31 -9.20 -9.74
N ILE A 64 -1.43 -10.11 -9.34
CA ILE A 64 -0.30 -10.59 -10.16
C ILE A 64 -0.84 -11.34 -11.38
N SER A 65 -1.83 -12.24 -11.20
CA SER A 65 -2.47 -12.94 -12.31
C SER A 65 -3.06 -11.96 -13.32
N PHE A 66 -3.75 -10.91 -12.84
CA PHE A 66 -4.28 -9.87 -13.72
C PHE A 66 -3.17 -9.16 -14.51
N CYS A 67 -2.06 -8.78 -13.87
CA CYS A 67 -0.94 -8.13 -14.56
C CYS A 67 -0.32 -9.03 -15.65
N VAL A 68 -0.17 -10.33 -15.38
CA VAL A 68 0.32 -11.32 -16.35
C VAL A 68 -0.65 -11.48 -17.52
N GLU A 69 -1.96 -11.57 -17.25
CA GLU A 69 -2.99 -11.64 -18.31
C GLU A 69 -3.00 -10.39 -19.20
N LYS A 70 -2.62 -9.24 -18.65
CA LYS A 70 -2.49 -7.97 -19.39
C LYS A 70 -1.12 -7.76 -20.04
N GLY A 71 -0.15 -8.65 -19.82
CA GLY A 71 1.20 -8.56 -20.38
C GLY A 71 2.02 -7.36 -19.87
N VAL A 72 1.79 -6.94 -18.62
CA VAL A 72 2.48 -5.79 -18.00
C VAL A 72 3.38 -6.19 -16.82
N GLU A 73 3.68 -7.47 -16.65
CA GLU A 73 4.50 -7.99 -15.54
C GLU A 73 5.94 -7.45 -15.54
N GLU A 74 6.47 -7.04 -16.70
CA GLU A 74 7.76 -6.33 -16.78
C GLU A 74 7.68 -4.85 -16.33
N ARG A 75 6.47 -4.27 -16.33
CA ARG A 75 6.20 -2.87 -15.98
C ARG A 75 5.70 -2.71 -14.55
N ILE A 76 4.96 -3.69 -14.03
CA ILE A 76 4.40 -3.70 -12.69
C ILE A 76 4.86 -4.98 -12.00
N ALA A 77 5.95 -4.88 -11.25
CA ALA A 77 6.48 -5.99 -10.47
C ALA A 77 5.95 -5.95 -9.04
N THR A 78 5.59 -7.11 -8.50
CA THR A 78 5.22 -7.29 -7.08
C THR A 78 6.29 -8.10 -6.39
N SER A 79 6.88 -7.55 -5.33
CA SER A 79 7.86 -8.25 -4.48
C SER A 79 7.28 -8.42 -3.08
N LYS A 80 6.79 -9.64 -2.78
CA LYS A 80 6.31 -9.98 -1.42
C LYS A 80 7.51 -10.19 -0.49
N MET A 81 7.46 -9.56 0.67
CA MET A 81 8.48 -9.73 1.70
C MET A 81 8.31 -11.09 2.39
N THR A 82 9.42 -11.67 2.84
CA THR A 82 9.35 -12.80 3.78
C THR A 82 8.81 -12.33 5.12
N LYS A 83 8.29 -13.25 5.95
CA LYS A 83 7.82 -12.89 7.31
C LYS A 83 8.89 -12.15 8.12
N GLN A 84 10.15 -12.57 7.99
CA GLN A 84 11.29 -11.90 8.64
C GLN A 84 11.49 -10.48 8.11
N GLN A 85 11.45 -10.28 6.78
CA GLN A 85 11.58 -8.95 6.18
C GLN A 85 10.40 -8.04 6.55
N SER A 86 9.18 -8.56 6.58
CA SER A 86 7.99 -7.81 6.98
C SER A 86 8.05 -7.37 8.44
N SER A 87 8.47 -8.25 9.34
CA SER A 87 8.67 -7.91 10.75
C SER A 87 9.79 -6.86 10.93
N LEU A 88 10.88 -6.99 10.18
CA LEU A 88 12.02 -6.06 10.23
C LEU A 88 11.69 -4.67 9.69
N PHE A 89 11.10 -4.59 8.49
CA PHE A 89 10.89 -3.34 7.77
C PHE A 89 9.48 -2.75 7.91
N GLY A 90 8.54 -3.49 8.50
CA GLY A 90 7.13 -3.10 8.51
C GLY A 90 6.49 -3.07 7.11
N VAL A 91 7.07 -3.78 6.13
CA VAL A 91 6.59 -3.81 4.73
C VAL A 91 6.16 -5.23 4.36
N ASP A 92 4.93 -5.39 3.90
CA ASP A 92 4.39 -6.70 3.47
C ASP A 92 4.76 -7.02 2.03
N TRP A 93 4.72 -6.03 1.15
CA TRP A 93 5.21 -6.15 -0.22
C TRP A 93 5.53 -4.78 -0.82
N ILE A 94 6.18 -4.79 -1.97
CA ILE A 94 6.47 -3.60 -2.77
C ILE A 94 5.92 -3.79 -4.16
N TRP A 95 5.17 -2.80 -4.64
CA TRP A 95 4.94 -2.63 -6.07
C TRP A 95 6.02 -1.76 -6.68
N THR A 96 6.65 -2.23 -7.75
CA THR A 96 7.62 -1.46 -8.53
C THR A 96 7.04 -1.20 -9.90
N LEU A 97 6.89 0.08 -10.23
CA LEU A 97 6.43 0.55 -11.53
C LEU A 97 7.63 1.03 -12.33
N SER A 98 7.80 0.44 -13.51
CA SER A 98 8.93 0.69 -14.42
C SER A 98 8.42 1.24 -15.75
N GLY A 99 9.17 2.16 -16.36
CA GLY A 99 8.85 2.69 -17.70
C GLY A 99 9.36 1.80 -18.84
N ALA A 100 9.19 2.27 -20.08
CA ALA A 100 9.62 1.65 -21.33
C ALA A 100 11.05 1.10 -21.27
N ASP A 101 11.91 1.96 -20.77
CA ASP A 101 13.35 1.87 -20.57
C ASP A 101 13.77 0.90 -19.45
N LYS A 102 12.82 0.24 -18.79
CA LYS A 102 13.03 -0.60 -17.58
C LYS A 102 13.57 0.19 -16.39
N GLN A 103 13.56 1.53 -16.46
CA GLN A 103 13.92 2.37 -15.32
C GLN A 103 12.74 2.41 -14.35
N ILE A 104 13.04 2.24 -13.07
CA ILE A 104 12.07 2.37 -12.00
C ILE A 104 11.58 3.82 -11.98
N LYS A 105 10.27 4.00 -12.12
CA LYS A 105 9.62 5.32 -12.01
C LYS A 105 9.05 5.53 -10.61
N LEU A 106 8.56 4.47 -9.98
CA LEU A 106 7.93 4.54 -8.66
C LEU A 106 7.98 3.19 -7.95
N LYS A 107 8.16 3.22 -6.64
CA LYS A 107 7.95 2.11 -5.72
C LYS A 107 6.86 2.47 -4.73
N VAL A 108 5.98 1.54 -4.45
CA VAL A 108 4.96 1.65 -3.41
C VAL A 108 5.20 0.53 -2.41
N ALA A 109 5.75 0.89 -1.24
CA ALA A 109 5.91 -0.02 -0.11
C ALA A 109 4.57 -0.11 0.61
N VAL A 110 4.07 -1.35 0.75
CA VAL A 110 2.73 -1.60 1.28
C VAL A 110 2.82 -2.26 2.64
N GLN A 111 2.03 -1.74 3.57
CA GLN A 111 1.68 -2.41 4.81
C GLN A 111 0.19 -2.74 4.79
N ALA A 112 -0.14 -4.03 4.87
CA ALA A 112 -1.51 -4.50 4.92
C ALA A 112 -1.92 -4.76 6.36
N LEU A 113 -3.16 -4.39 6.69
CA LEU A 113 -3.73 -4.61 7.99
C LEU A 113 -5.24 -4.84 7.88
N GLN A 114 -5.78 -5.58 8.82
CA GLN A 114 -7.22 -5.54 9.10
C GLN A 114 -7.50 -4.48 10.13
N LEU A 115 -8.65 -3.82 10.01
CA LEU A 115 -8.98 -2.79 10.98
C LEU A 115 -9.06 -3.35 12.42
N ALA A 116 -9.47 -4.59 12.63
CA ALA A 116 -9.46 -5.22 13.96
C ALA A 116 -8.07 -5.14 14.63
N GLU A 117 -6.98 -5.22 13.86
CA GLU A 117 -5.60 -5.14 14.34
C GLU A 117 -5.27 -3.74 14.88
N LEU A 118 -5.90 -2.68 14.36
CA LEU A 118 -5.76 -1.32 14.90
C LEU A 118 -6.38 -1.14 16.30
N PHE A 119 -7.32 -2.01 16.66
CA PHE A 119 -8.01 -1.98 17.95
C PHE A 119 -7.37 -2.90 19.00
N CYS A 120 -6.50 -3.83 18.58
CA CYS A 120 -5.71 -4.66 19.49
C CYS A 120 -4.63 -3.83 20.20
N SER A 121 -4.38 -4.07 21.49
CA SER A 121 -3.27 -3.42 22.22
C SER A 121 -1.93 -3.92 21.69
N GLU A 122 -0.94 -3.03 21.61
CA GLU A 122 0.46 -3.43 21.40
C GLU A 122 0.83 -4.44 22.50
N GLY A 123 1.35 -5.61 22.09
CA GLY A 123 1.73 -6.69 23.02
C GLY A 123 0.65 -7.75 23.28
N SER A 124 -0.42 -7.79 22.48
CA SER A 124 -1.35 -8.92 22.50
C SER A 124 -0.65 -10.21 22.00
N PRO A 125 -1.09 -11.42 22.42
CA PRO A 125 -0.47 -12.67 22.00
C PRO A 125 -0.42 -12.87 20.46
N ALA A 126 -1.28 -12.18 19.71
CA ALA A 126 -1.31 -12.22 18.25
C ALA A 126 -0.11 -11.51 17.61
N GLU A 127 0.39 -10.42 18.21
CA GLU A 127 1.62 -9.73 17.77
C GLU A 127 2.89 -10.40 18.33
N ALA A 128 2.80 -10.97 19.53
CA ALA A 128 3.93 -11.69 20.16
C ALA A 128 4.37 -12.94 19.39
N VAL A 129 3.48 -13.52 18.58
CA VAL A 129 3.81 -14.67 17.70
C VAL A 129 4.56 -14.20 16.44
N GLU A 130 4.36 -12.97 15.98
CA GLU A 130 5.10 -12.39 14.85
C GLU A 130 6.50 -11.89 15.27
N ASP A 131 6.70 -11.63 16.56
CA ASP A 131 7.96 -11.17 17.16
C ASP A 131 8.86 -12.31 17.71
N CYS A 132 8.45 -13.58 17.54
CA CYS A 132 9.20 -14.74 18.05
C CYS A 132 10.36 -15.19 17.14
N CYS A 133 10.80 -14.35 16.20
CA CYS A 133 12.01 -14.59 15.42
C CYS A 133 13.22 -14.06 16.20
N ARG A 134 14.05 -14.97 16.74
CA ARG A 134 15.32 -14.66 17.42
C ARG A 134 16.27 -13.80 16.57
N GLU A 135 16.03 -13.69 15.26
CA GLU A 135 16.77 -12.83 14.33
C GLU A 135 16.26 -11.37 14.30
N ALA A 136 15.02 -11.09 14.69
CA ALA A 136 14.53 -9.71 14.87
C ALA A 136 15.24 -9.01 16.04
N ALA A 137 15.71 -9.77 17.04
CA ALA A 137 16.59 -9.27 18.09
C ALA A 137 18.01 -8.91 17.58
N LEU A 138 18.37 -9.36 16.37
CA LEU A 138 19.59 -8.98 15.65
C LEU A 138 19.32 -7.94 14.55
N ALA A 139 18.09 -7.40 14.48
CA ALA A 139 17.73 -6.34 13.56
C ALA A 139 18.68 -5.15 13.73
N ASP A 140 18.89 -4.37 12.66
CA ASP A 140 19.56 -3.08 12.74
C ASP A 140 18.97 -2.28 13.92
N GLU A 141 19.83 -1.79 14.82
CA GLU A 141 19.46 -1.00 16.00
C GLU A 141 18.50 0.16 15.64
N ARG A 142 18.54 0.64 14.38
CA ARG A 142 17.63 1.67 13.86
C ARG A 142 16.16 1.28 13.87
N PHE A 143 15.83 0.01 13.66
CA PHE A 143 14.44 -0.46 13.64
C PHE A 143 14.02 -1.13 14.96
N GLN A 144 14.98 -1.43 15.84
CA GLN A 144 14.71 -1.87 17.19
C GLN A 144 14.06 -0.71 17.96
N ASN A 145 12.85 -0.91 18.47
CA ASN A 145 11.96 0.09 19.11
C ASN A 145 11.05 0.92 18.18
N MET A 146 11.07 0.71 16.87
CA MET A 146 10.07 1.31 15.98
C MET A 146 8.81 0.44 15.91
N SER A 147 7.64 1.07 15.99
CA SER A 147 6.37 0.44 15.66
C SER A 147 6.35 0.02 14.18
N ARG A 148 5.48 -0.93 13.82
CA ARG A 148 5.31 -1.38 12.43
C ARG A 148 5.05 -0.20 11.47
N PHE A 149 4.30 0.81 11.92
CA PHE A 149 3.97 2.01 11.16
C PHE A 149 5.20 2.90 10.92
N GLU A 150 6.02 3.11 11.95
CA GLU A 150 7.27 3.88 11.86
C GLU A 150 8.29 3.18 10.97
N LYS A 151 8.38 1.84 11.05
CA LYS A 151 9.25 1.04 10.20
C LYS A 151 8.96 1.25 8.71
N LEU A 152 7.68 1.34 8.30
CA LEU A 152 7.30 1.65 6.91
C LEU A 152 7.81 3.03 6.48
N ALA A 153 7.69 4.03 7.35
CA ALA A 153 8.16 5.38 7.05
C ALA A 153 9.69 5.43 6.90
N GLU A 154 10.41 4.79 7.81
CA GLU A 154 11.86 4.69 7.76
C GLU A 154 12.33 3.91 6.53
N PHE A 155 11.63 2.83 6.16
CA PHE A 155 11.90 2.08 4.94
C PHE A 155 11.80 2.97 3.70
N CYS A 156 10.70 3.71 3.54
CA CYS A 156 10.52 4.61 2.40
C CYS A 156 11.62 5.68 2.35
N ARG A 157 11.97 6.24 3.52
CA ARG A 157 13.05 7.24 3.66
C ARG A 157 14.41 6.70 3.20
N LEU A 158 14.74 5.45 3.54
CA LEU A 158 16.00 4.80 3.17
C LEU A 158 16.05 4.42 1.68
N VAL A 159 14.94 4.01 1.08
CA VAL A 159 14.88 3.71 -0.36
C VAL A 159 15.03 4.98 -1.20
N GLY A 160 14.45 6.10 -0.74
CA GLY A 160 14.63 7.42 -1.36
C GLY A 160 13.35 7.97 -1.98
N ARG A 161 13.51 9.02 -2.81
CA ARG A 161 12.40 9.87 -3.29
C ARG A 161 11.36 9.13 -4.12
N ASP A 162 11.75 8.05 -4.78
CA ASP A 162 10.87 7.28 -5.65
C ASP A 162 10.12 6.17 -4.89
N CYS A 163 10.09 6.21 -3.56
CA CYS A 163 9.39 5.23 -2.72
C CYS A 163 8.30 5.89 -1.88
N LEU A 164 7.06 5.42 -2.04
CA LEU A 164 5.90 5.86 -1.28
C LEU A 164 5.41 4.77 -0.34
N GLY A 165 4.99 5.17 0.86
CA GLY A 165 4.33 4.28 1.81
C GLY A 165 2.81 4.26 1.59
N LEU A 166 2.23 3.06 1.60
CA LEU A 166 0.79 2.85 1.48
C LEU A 166 0.31 1.84 2.53
N PHE A 167 -0.71 2.22 3.29
CA PHE A 167 -1.47 1.28 4.11
C PHE A 167 -2.63 0.73 3.30
N ILE A 168 -2.83 -0.59 3.31
CA ILE A 168 -4.05 -1.22 2.80
C ILE A 168 -4.83 -1.78 3.97
N VAL A 169 -6.04 -1.26 4.16
CA VAL A 169 -6.94 -1.67 5.24
C VAL A 169 -8.03 -2.54 4.66
N PHE A 170 -8.04 -3.81 5.06
CA PHE A 170 -9.07 -4.77 4.70
C PHE A 170 -10.22 -4.70 5.70
N GLY A 171 -11.40 -4.31 5.20
CA GLY A 171 -12.62 -4.17 5.98
C GLY A 171 -12.61 -2.98 6.93
N VAL A 172 -13.72 -2.22 6.96
CA VAL A 172 -13.91 -1.09 7.88
C VAL A 172 -15.22 -1.24 8.67
N PRO A 173 -15.37 -0.61 9.85
CA PRO A 173 -16.58 -0.74 10.67
C PRO A 173 -17.79 -0.23 9.90
N GLY A 174 -18.89 -0.98 9.95
CA GLY A 174 -20.11 -0.66 9.21
C GLY A 174 -20.03 -0.94 7.70
N LYS A 175 -18.83 -1.05 7.11
CA LYS A 175 -18.63 -1.40 5.69
C LYS A 175 -17.56 -2.51 5.57
N PRO A 176 -17.84 -3.74 6.03
CA PRO A 176 -16.83 -4.80 6.12
C PRO A 176 -16.24 -5.20 4.76
N LYS A 177 -16.96 -4.97 3.65
CA LYS A 177 -16.49 -5.25 2.28
C LYS A 177 -15.59 -4.16 1.69
N ASP A 178 -15.45 -3.01 2.36
CA ASP A 178 -14.59 -1.93 1.85
C ASP A 178 -13.12 -2.31 2.03
N ILE A 179 -12.32 -1.95 1.04
CA ILE A 179 -10.86 -2.02 1.10
C ILE A 179 -10.35 -0.61 0.81
N ARG A 180 -9.58 -0.05 1.74
CA ARG A 180 -9.12 1.34 1.66
C ARG A 180 -7.61 1.39 1.61
N GLY A 181 -7.06 2.12 0.65
CA GLY A 181 -5.66 2.52 0.64
C GLY A 181 -5.47 3.85 1.34
N ILE A 182 -4.38 4.03 2.10
CA ILE A 182 -4.07 5.30 2.77
C ILE A 182 -2.59 5.60 2.58
N MET A 183 -2.29 6.73 1.96
CA MET A 183 -0.90 7.17 1.77
C MET A 183 -0.27 7.53 3.12
N LEU A 184 0.99 7.12 3.32
CA LEU A 184 1.77 7.47 4.50
C LEU A 184 1.84 9.00 4.70
N ASP A 185 1.98 9.75 3.61
CA ASP A 185 2.00 11.22 3.65
C ASP A 185 0.69 11.82 4.19
N SER A 186 -0.46 11.18 3.94
CA SER A 186 -1.75 11.63 4.47
C SER A 186 -1.80 11.44 5.99
N ILE A 187 -1.21 10.35 6.51
CA ILE A 187 -1.10 10.12 7.96
C ILE A 187 -0.16 11.13 8.60
N ALA A 188 1.01 11.38 8.01
CA ALA A 188 1.97 12.35 8.52
C ALA A 188 1.39 13.78 8.59
N LYS A 189 0.47 14.13 7.68
CA LYS A 189 -0.28 15.39 7.73
C LYS A 189 -1.32 15.40 8.85
N GLU A 190 -2.08 14.33 9.01
CA GLU A 190 -3.09 14.23 10.06
C GLU A 190 -2.48 14.19 11.47
N GLU A 191 -1.30 13.58 11.63
CA GLU A 191 -0.51 13.61 12.87
C GLU A 191 -0.21 15.04 13.33
N ARG A 192 0.21 15.91 12.39
CA ARG A 192 0.50 17.33 12.67
C ARG A 192 -0.76 18.11 13.07
N LYS A 193 -1.94 17.64 12.68
CA LYS A 193 -3.22 18.31 12.90
C LYS A 193 -3.90 17.87 14.21
N CYS A 194 -3.83 16.59 14.56
CA CYS A 194 -4.66 16.01 15.61
C CYS A 194 -3.93 15.62 16.90
N CYS A 195 -2.62 15.89 17.03
CA CYS A 195 -1.80 15.53 18.20
C CYS A 195 -1.83 14.02 18.55
N LEU A 196 -2.31 13.17 17.65
CA LEU A 196 -2.22 11.72 17.74
C LEU A 196 -0.98 11.25 16.97
N SER A 197 -0.52 10.04 17.25
CA SER A 197 0.61 9.42 16.56
C SER A 197 0.34 7.96 16.21
N GLY A 198 0.97 7.50 15.13
CA GLY A 198 1.03 6.10 14.71
C GLY A 198 -0.33 5.48 14.47
N ARG A 199 -0.57 4.32 15.08
CA ARG A 199 -1.81 3.53 14.98
C ARG A 199 -3.09 4.33 15.22
N ASN A 200 -3.06 5.30 16.15
CA ASN A 200 -4.25 6.03 16.56
C ASN A 200 -4.72 7.00 15.47
N VAL A 201 -3.77 7.60 14.74
CA VAL A 201 -4.07 8.51 13.62
C VAL A 201 -4.61 7.71 12.46
N LEU A 202 -3.98 6.59 12.12
CA LEU A 202 -4.45 5.71 11.05
C LEU A 202 -5.87 5.22 11.34
N ARG A 203 -6.14 4.78 12.57
CA ARG A 203 -7.49 4.40 13.01
C ARG A 203 -8.47 5.54 12.84
N GLN A 204 -8.16 6.74 13.35
CA GLN A 204 -9.05 7.89 13.22
C GLN A 204 -9.32 8.19 11.75
N PHE A 205 -8.27 8.26 10.93
CA PHE A 205 -8.34 8.54 9.49
C PHE A 205 -9.25 7.55 8.76
N VAL A 206 -9.09 6.24 9.00
CA VAL A 206 -9.93 5.21 8.37
C VAL A 206 -11.40 5.41 8.73
N THR A 207 -11.70 5.75 9.99
CA THR A 207 -13.08 5.86 10.48
C THR A 207 -13.76 7.20 10.19
N SER A 208 -13.00 8.29 10.04
CA SER A 208 -13.53 9.65 9.89
C SER A 208 -13.57 10.13 8.45
N THR A 209 -12.81 9.48 7.56
CA THR A 209 -12.70 9.90 6.16
C THR A 209 -13.75 9.22 5.28
N ASP A 210 -14.62 10.02 4.67
CA ASP A 210 -15.64 9.56 3.73
C ASP A 210 -15.30 9.87 2.26
N SER A 211 -14.46 10.88 2.01
CA SER A 211 -14.00 11.21 0.67
C SER A 211 -12.95 10.21 0.17
N PHE A 212 -13.00 9.90 -1.13
CA PHE A 212 -12.09 8.94 -1.74
C PHE A 212 -11.50 9.43 -3.06
N LEU A 213 -10.39 8.82 -3.43
CA LEU A 213 -9.69 8.97 -4.70
C LEU A 213 -9.57 7.60 -5.39
N PRO A 214 -9.85 7.47 -6.70
CA PRO A 214 -9.55 6.26 -7.45
C PRO A 214 -8.06 5.89 -7.41
N ALA A 215 -7.74 4.60 -7.47
CA ALA A 215 -6.35 4.12 -7.50
C ALA A 215 -5.56 4.64 -8.71
N LYS A 216 -6.22 4.80 -9.86
CA LYS A 216 -5.66 5.45 -11.04
C LYS A 216 -5.17 6.86 -10.73
N ASP A 217 -6.05 7.70 -10.21
CA ASP A 217 -5.77 9.11 -9.91
C ASP A 217 -4.67 9.24 -8.85
N MET A 218 -4.62 8.30 -7.89
CA MET A 218 -3.51 8.20 -6.94
C MET A 218 -2.18 8.02 -7.69
N LEU A 219 -2.06 7.02 -8.57
CA LEU A 219 -0.83 6.79 -9.31
C LEU A 219 -0.48 7.93 -10.26
N GLU A 220 -1.45 8.49 -10.97
CA GLU A 220 -1.23 9.63 -11.86
C GLU A 220 -0.68 10.84 -11.09
N ASN A 221 -1.21 11.11 -9.90
CA ASN A 221 -0.71 12.18 -9.04
C ASN A 221 0.73 11.89 -8.55
N CYS A 222 1.06 10.64 -8.27
CA CYS A 222 2.40 10.24 -7.83
C CYS A 222 3.43 10.29 -8.97
N LEU A 223 3.05 9.90 -10.19
CA LEU A 223 3.94 9.84 -11.35
C LEU A 223 4.08 11.20 -12.05
N SER A 224 3.07 12.07 -11.97
CA SER A 224 3.12 13.44 -12.54
C SER A 224 3.84 14.46 -11.65
N ALA A 225 4.17 14.07 -10.42
CA ALA A 225 4.81 14.90 -9.41
C ALA A 225 6.30 15.18 -9.73
N LYS A 226 6.58 16.03 -10.71
CA LYS A 226 7.95 16.58 -10.90
C LYS A 226 8.45 17.41 -9.68
N ASN A 227 7.54 17.79 -8.77
CA ASN A 227 7.82 18.63 -7.58
C ASN A 227 7.30 18.00 -6.25
N GLY A 228 7.09 16.68 -6.18
CA GLY A 228 6.50 16.01 -5.02
C GLY A 228 4.98 15.83 -5.13
N PRO A 229 4.40 14.88 -4.36
CA PRO A 229 3.00 14.47 -4.49
C PRO A 229 2.08 15.69 -4.38
N LYS A 230 1.22 15.90 -5.39
CA LYS A 230 0.20 16.94 -5.34
C LYS A 230 -0.64 16.76 -4.09
N GLU A 231 -1.05 17.87 -3.49
CA GLU A 231 -1.75 17.91 -2.22
C GLU A 231 -3.08 17.15 -2.31
N VAL A 232 -3.05 15.86 -2.02
CA VAL A 232 -4.25 15.07 -1.85
C VAL A 232 -4.78 15.42 -0.46
N GLY A 233 -6.02 15.92 -0.38
CA GLY A 233 -6.68 16.21 0.90
C GLY A 233 -6.87 14.95 1.75
N ASN A 234 -7.65 15.05 2.83
CA ASN A 234 -8.04 13.88 3.63
C ASN A 234 -8.97 12.97 2.81
N VAL A 235 -8.39 12.13 1.97
CA VAL A 235 -9.10 11.13 1.17
C VAL A 235 -8.41 9.79 1.34
N TYR A 236 -9.18 8.72 1.31
CA TYR A 236 -8.63 7.37 1.16
C TYR A 236 -8.63 6.97 -0.33
N ILE A 237 -7.81 6.00 -0.69
CA ILE A 237 -7.80 5.41 -2.03
C ILE A 237 -8.85 4.31 -2.05
N ASN A 238 -9.83 4.43 -2.95
CA ASN A 238 -10.82 3.40 -3.15
C ASN A 238 -10.28 2.36 -4.13
N PHE A 239 -10.21 1.10 -3.69
CA PHE A 239 -9.83 -0.03 -4.55
C PHE A 239 -11.05 -0.78 -5.12
N LEU A 240 -12.25 -0.20 -5.06
CA LEU A 240 -13.49 -0.79 -5.59
C LEU A 240 -14.10 0.02 -6.73
#